data_AF-A0A967VPR9-F1
#
_entry.id   AF-A0A967VPR9-F1
#
_cell.length_a   1.000
_cell.length_b   1.000
_cell.length_c   1.000
_cell.angle_alpha   90.00
_cell.angle_beta   90.00
_cell.angle_gamma   90.00
#
_symmetry.space_group_name_H-M   'P 1'
#
loop_
_entity.id
_entity.type
_entity.pdbx_description
1 polymer ?
#
loop_
_entity_poly.entity_id
_entity_poly.type
_entity_poly.pdbx_seq_one_letter_code
_entity_poly.pdbx_strand_id
1 'polypeptide(L)'
;ASYPHATEYGLWPGPNSNTFTAHVGREVPELELDLPTTAIGKDYIPNGGLVDGAPSGTGGQLSLYGLLGVTVAKEEGLELNILALNFGVDVLRPAIKLPG
;
A
#
# COMPACT_ATOMS: atom_id res chain seq x y z
N ALA A 1 -15.26 -12.62 7.21
CA ALA A 1 -13.98 -12.01 6.79
C ALA A 1 -14.24 -10.53 6.52
N SER A 2 -13.34 -9.63 6.94
CA SER A 2 -13.52 -8.16 6.80
C SER A 2 -13.15 -7.63 5.41
N TYR A 3 -12.36 -8.38 4.62
CA TYR A 3 -11.92 -7.95 3.30
C TYR A 3 -13.10 -7.84 2.31
N PRO A 4 -13.34 -6.67 1.69
CA PRO A 4 -14.53 -6.43 0.87
C PRO A 4 -14.50 -7.10 -0.52
N HIS A 5 -13.33 -7.48 -1.04
CA HIS A 5 -13.18 -8.04 -2.40
C HIS A 5 -12.86 -9.55 -2.39
N ALA A 6 -13.61 -10.33 -1.61
CA ALA A 6 -13.34 -11.77 -1.43
C ALA A 6 -13.56 -12.62 -2.70
N THR A 7 -14.36 -12.14 -3.65
CA THR A 7 -14.74 -12.86 -4.89
C THR A 7 -14.41 -12.06 -6.15
N GLU A 8 -13.65 -10.98 -6.03
CA GLU A 8 -13.32 -10.06 -7.12
C GLU A 8 -11.81 -9.98 -7.30
N TYR A 9 -11.36 -9.88 -8.55
CA TYR A 9 -9.94 -9.72 -8.86
C TYR A 9 -9.78 -8.84 -10.10
N GLY A 10 -9.03 -7.76 -9.96
CA GLY A 10 -8.61 -6.84 -11.02
C GLY A 10 -7.10 -6.72 -11.02
N LEU A 11 -6.44 -7.07 -12.13
CA LEU A 11 -4.98 -7.11 -12.24
C LEU A 11 -4.31 -5.78 -11.82
N TRP A 12 -4.83 -4.66 -12.34
CA TRP A 12 -4.39 -3.31 -12.05
C TRP A 12 -5.56 -2.34 -12.25
N PRO A 13 -5.71 -1.29 -11.40
CA PRO A 13 -4.89 -0.97 -10.23
C PRO A 13 -5.21 -1.81 -8.98
N GLY A 14 -6.27 -2.62 -9.03
CA GLY A 14 -6.76 -3.47 -7.96
C GLY A 14 -8.27 -3.66 -8.10
N PRO A 15 -8.92 -4.43 -7.22
CA PRO A 15 -8.34 -5.19 -6.11
C PRO A 15 -7.60 -6.46 -6.59
N ASN A 16 -6.43 -6.77 -6.04
CA ASN A 16 -5.67 -7.99 -6.37
C ASN A 16 -5.03 -8.63 -5.13
N SER A 17 -4.08 -9.56 -5.32
CA SER A 17 -3.38 -10.21 -4.21
C SER A 17 -2.60 -9.25 -3.32
N ASN A 18 -1.98 -8.21 -3.88
CA ASN A 18 -1.24 -7.21 -3.09
C ASN A 18 -2.19 -6.29 -2.33
N THR A 19 -3.35 -5.95 -2.91
CA THR A 19 -4.43 -5.24 -2.19
C THR A 19 -4.91 -6.04 -0.98
N PHE A 20 -5.08 -7.36 -1.14
CA PHE A 20 -5.44 -8.25 -0.03
C PHE A 20 -4.33 -8.32 1.02
N THR A 21 -3.07 -8.50 0.61
CA THR A 21 -1.94 -8.53 1.55
C THR A 21 -1.81 -7.22 2.33
N ALA A 22 -2.03 -6.08 1.67
CA ALA A 22 -2.06 -4.77 2.33
C ALA A 22 -3.21 -4.68 3.35
N HIS A 23 -4.40 -5.20 3.02
CA HIS A 23 -5.52 -5.31 3.96
C HIS A 23 -5.16 -6.16 5.18
N VAL A 24 -4.52 -7.32 4.98
CA VAL A 24 -4.06 -8.17 6.08
C VAL A 24 -3.06 -7.43 6.99
N GLY A 25 -2.11 -6.69 6.40
CA GLY A 25 -1.18 -5.87 7.18
C GLY A 25 -1.88 -4.83 8.05
N ARG A 26 -2.88 -4.13 7.51
CA ARG A 26 -3.67 -3.14 8.26
C ARG A 26 -4.46 -3.76 9.41
N GLU A 27 -4.99 -4.97 9.23
CA GLU A 27 -5.79 -5.68 10.25
C GLU A 27 -4.91 -6.34 11.33
N VAL A 28 -3.61 -6.56 11.06
CA VAL A 28 -2.65 -7.19 11.98
C VAL A 28 -1.38 -6.33 12.07
N PRO A 29 -1.46 -5.13 12.69
CA PRO A 29 -0.37 -4.16 12.71
C PRO A 29 0.90 -4.67 13.41
N GLU A 30 0.80 -5.70 14.26
CA GLU A 30 1.96 -6.34 14.91
C GLU A 30 2.92 -7.01 13.90
N LEU A 31 2.49 -7.23 12.66
CA LEU A 31 3.37 -7.72 11.59
C LEU A 31 4.30 -6.63 11.04
N GLU A 32 3.99 -5.35 11.26
CA GLU A 32 4.75 -4.20 10.74
C GLU A 32 5.07 -4.35 9.23
N LEU A 33 4.08 -4.82 8.47
CA LEU A 33 4.27 -5.27 7.09
C LEU A 33 4.60 -4.12 6.12
N ASP A 34 5.87 -4.02 5.71
CA ASP A 34 6.33 -3.19 4.60
C ASP A 34 6.30 -3.99 3.29
N LEU A 35 5.40 -3.62 2.36
CA LEU A 35 5.27 -4.28 1.07
C LEU A 35 6.29 -3.71 0.06
N PRO A 36 6.93 -4.56 -0.76
CA PRO A 36 7.96 -4.11 -1.70
C PRO A 36 7.38 -3.16 -2.75
N THR A 37 8.23 -2.30 -3.34
CA THR A 37 7.83 -1.34 -4.39
C THR A 37 7.26 -2.02 -5.64
N THR A 38 7.58 -3.30 -5.87
CA THR A 38 7.06 -4.13 -6.96
C THR A 38 5.68 -4.72 -6.68
N ALA A 39 5.11 -4.53 -5.48
CA ALA A 39 3.78 -4.99 -5.12
C ALA A 39 2.68 -4.12 -5.75
N ILE A 40 2.52 -4.22 -7.06
CA ILE A 40 1.51 -3.50 -7.84
C ILE A 40 0.10 -3.71 -7.24
N GLY A 41 -0.56 -2.61 -6.87
CA GLY A 41 -1.89 -2.63 -6.26
C GLY A 41 -1.92 -2.63 -4.72
N LYS A 42 -0.75 -2.57 -4.05
CA LYS A 42 -0.67 -2.40 -2.58
C LYS A 42 -1.36 -1.13 -2.07
N ASP A 43 -1.34 -0.08 -2.90
CA ASP A 43 -1.90 1.24 -2.58
C ASP A 43 -3.37 1.40 -3.00
N TYR A 44 -4.00 0.35 -3.57
CA TYR A 44 -5.43 0.41 -3.88
C TYR A 44 -6.25 0.37 -2.59
N ILE A 45 -7.10 1.38 -2.39
CA ILE A 45 -8.00 1.45 -1.23
C ILE A 45 -9.40 0.98 -1.67
N PRO A 46 -9.97 -0.05 -1.02
CA PRO A 46 -11.29 -0.57 -1.36
C PRO A 46 -12.43 0.46 -1.29
N ASN A 47 -13.53 0.14 -1.96
CA ASN A 47 -14.80 0.90 -1.91
C ASN A 47 -14.70 2.39 -2.32
N GLY A 48 -13.69 2.75 -3.14
CA GLY A 48 -13.47 4.14 -3.56
C GLY A 48 -12.93 5.05 -2.45
N GLY A 49 -12.39 4.47 -1.38
CA GLY A 49 -11.69 5.22 -0.34
C GLY A 49 -10.47 5.94 -0.92
N LEU A 50 -10.16 7.11 -0.35
CA LEU A 50 -8.99 7.90 -0.74
C LEU A 50 -7.91 7.92 0.34
N VAL A 51 -8.28 7.67 1.59
CA VAL A 51 -7.37 7.69 2.74
C VAL A 51 -7.54 6.40 3.52
N ASP A 52 -6.43 5.81 3.94
CA ASP A 52 -6.40 4.61 4.79
C ASP A 52 -5.12 4.60 5.65
N GLY A 53 -5.00 3.64 6.56
CA GLY A 53 -3.74 3.33 7.25
C GLY A 53 -2.68 2.82 6.26
N ALA A 54 -1.41 2.97 6.59
CA ALA A 54 -0.35 2.28 5.86
C ALA A 54 -0.41 0.75 6.14
N PRO A 55 0.02 -0.13 5.21
CA PRO A 55 0.02 -1.58 5.42
C PRO A 55 0.72 -2.05 6.71
N SER A 56 1.74 -1.33 7.17
CA SER A 56 2.43 -1.64 8.42
C SER A 56 1.65 -1.27 9.70
N GLY A 57 0.57 -0.49 9.57
CA GLY A 57 -0.13 0.10 10.70
C GLY A 57 0.60 1.27 11.39
N THR A 58 1.77 1.68 10.88
CA THR A 58 2.63 2.70 11.54
C THR A 58 2.50 4.11 10.95
N GLY A 59 1.45 4.35 10.14
CA GLY A 59 1.20 5.63 9.50
C GLY A 59 -0.05 5.60 8.61
N GLY A 60 -0.08 6.46 7.61
CA GLY A 60 -1.24 6.64 6.73
C GLY A 60 -0.87 6.80 5.27
N GLN A 61 -1.84 6.57 4.41
CA GLN A 61 -1.73 6.76 2.96
C GLN A 61 -2.92 7.54 2.41
N LEU A 62 -2.65 8.33 1.38
CA LEU A 62 -3.64 8.92 0.48
C LEU A 62 -3.43 8.26 -0.89
N SER A 63 -4.48 7.69 -1.49
CA SER A 63 -4.39 7.02 -2.78
C SER A 63 -5.65 7.25 -3.62
N LEU A 64 -5.47 7.75 -4.84
CA LEU A 64 -6.51 7.92 -5.83
C LEU A 64 -6.64 6.63 -6.64
N TYR A 65 -7.51 5.72 -6.19
CA TYR A 65 -7.79 4.44 -6.84
C TYR A 65 -6.54 3.56 -7.12
N GLY A 66 -5.45 3.73 -6.35
CA GLY A 66 -4.17 3.06 -6.60
C GLY A 66 -3.36 3.61 -7.77
N LEU A 67 -3.81 4.70 -8.41
CA LEU A 67 -3.17 5.31 -9.58
C LEU A 67 -2.20 6.44 -9.21
N LEU A 68 -2.50 7.18 -8.15
CA LEU A 68 -1.65 8.26 -7.64
C LEU A 68 -1.79 8.28 -6.13
N GLY A 69 -0.70 8.20 -5.39
CA GLY A 69 -0.79 8.19 -3.94
C GLY A 69 0.50 8.57 -3.24
N VAL A 70 0.35 8.93 -1.97
CA VAL A 70 1.46 9.22 -1.05
C VAL A 70 1.22 8.43 0.22
N THR A 71 2.28 7.76 0.71
CA THR A 71 2.28 7.05 1.99
C THR A 71 3.33 7.68 2.89
N VAL A 72 2.94 7.94 4.14
CA VAL A 72 3.85 8.40 5.19
C VAL A 72 3.66 7.50 6.39
N ALA A 73 4.68 6.69 6.67
CA ALA A 73 4.65 5.77 7.79
C ALA A 73 6.07 5.50 8.31
N LYS A 74 6.14 4.96 9.53
CA LYS A 74 7.41 4.69 10.20
C LYS A 74 8.20 3.59 9.48
N GLU A 75 7.54 2.51 9.08
CA GLU A 75 8.16 1.38 8.38
C GLU A 75 8.33 1.63 6.88
N GLU A 76 7.30 2.14 6.21
CA GLU A 76 7.35 2.39 4.76
C GLU A 76 8.22 3.60 4.41
N GLY A 77 8.34 4.57 5.32
CA GLY A 77 8.96 5.87 5.07
C GLY A 77 8.03 6.83 4.33
N LEU A 78 8.60 7.67 3.46
CA LEU A 78 7.84 8.52 2.53
C LEU A 78 7.82 7.84 1.17
N GLU A 79 6.65 7.39 0.71
CA GLU A 79 6.46 6.79 -0.61
C GLU A 79 5.53 7.62 -1.49
N LEU A 80 5.81 7.63 -2.79
CA LEU A 80 5.02 8.23 -3.85
C LEU A 80 4.72 7.16 -4.90
N ASN A 81 3.45 6.85 -5.09
CA ASN A 81 2.96 5.95 -6.14
C ASN A 81 2.45 6.78 -7.31
N ILE A 82 2.98 6.52 -8.51
CA ILE A 82 2.47 7.08 -9.77
C ILE A 82 2.29 5.92 -10.76
N LEU A 83 1.04 5.60 -11.10
CA LEU A 83 0.67 4.54 -12.04
C LEU A 83 1.36 3.19 -11.74
N ALA A 84 1.37 2.80 -10.47
CA ALA A 84 2.07 1.63 -9.90
C ALA A 84 3.60 1.74 -9.76
N LEU A 85 4.23 2.81 -10.26
CA LEU A 85 5.63 3.09 -9.98
C LEU A 85 5.73 3.70 -8.58
N ASN A 86 6.28 2.92 -7.64
CA ASN A 86 6.51 3.35 -6.27
C ASN A 86 7.95 3.86 -6.10
N PHE A 87 8.06 5.10 -5.67
CA PHE A 87 9.30 5.76 -5.27
C PHE A 87 9.25 6.03 -3.78
N GLY A 88 10.38 6.01 -3.09
CA GLY A 88 10.36 6.40 -1.69
C GLY A 88 11.70 6.57 -1.03
N VAL A 89 11.66 7.01 0.21
CA VAL A 89 12.81 7.16 1.11
C VAL A 89 12.45 6.53 2.43
N ASP A 90 13.21 5.51 2.84
CA ASP A 90 13.10 4.90 4.16
C ASP A 90 14.01 5.67 5.13
N VAL A 91 13.42 6.20 6.19
CA VAL A 91 14.10 7.02 7.21
C VAL A 91 14.65 6.15 8.34
N LEU A 92 13.98 5.04 8.69
CA LEU A 92 14.44 4.12 9.73
C LEU A 92 15.60 3.25 9.27
N ARG A 93 15.54 2.79 8.01
CA ARG A 93 16.58 2.02 7.34
C ARG A 93 17.03 2.84 6.13
N PRO A 94 18.00 3.78 6.31
CA PRO A 94 18.35 4.74 5.27
C PRO A 94 18.55 4.11 3.89
N ALA A 95 17.55 4.28 3.03
CA ALA A 95 17.50 3.67 1.70
C ALA A 95 16.62 4.48 0.75
N ILE A 96 16.94 4.40 -0.55
CA ILE A 96 16.10 4.93 -1.62
C ILE A 96 15.34 3.75 -2.23
N LYS A 97 14.02 3.86 -2.22
CA LYS A 97 13.10 2.92 -2.86
C LYS A 97 12.85 3.40 -4.30
N LEU A 98 13.21 2.55 -5.26
CA LEU A 98 13.02 2.80 -6.68
C LEU A 98 12.00 1.81 -7.25
N PRO A 99 11.29 2.18 -8.33
CA PRO A 99 10.49 1.22 -9.08
C PRO A 99 11.42 0.16 -9.70
N GLY A 100 11.00 -1.11 -9.62
CA GLY A 100 11.67 -2.26 -10.21
C GLY A 100 11.10 -2.66 -11.56
#